data_AF-A0A1H1YHU5-F1
#
_entry.id   AF-A0A1H1YHU5-F1
#
_cell.length_a   1.000
_cell.length_b   1.000
_cell.length_c   1.000
_cell.angle_alpha   90.00
_cell.angle_beta   90.00
_cell.angle_gamma   90.00
#
_symmetry.space_group_name_H-M   'P 1'
#
loop_
_entity.id
_entity.type
_entity.pdbx_description
1 polymer ?
#
loop_
_entity_poly.entity_id
_entity_poly.type
_entity_poly.pdbx_seq_one_letter_code
_entity_poly.pdbx_strand_id
1 'polypeptide(L)'
;MPQLELPGIITYGDGSWEIINLNPNKIRGDIRKNYPLGNPMHGFTLAIQNDFHARKQNLETTLQSELNQTDNTHPPLANVTPDAWLSRTLNIVNELLFRKNNEFQEQLKIVKNAKLYAKLEATYNAMILNDQIASLQNRQTKLYAEVERRQAEAIAVQQAADAARQIEQARQQAQEQARLAAIAEATRIADEKARIEEEEQSRQIDEHKRAVAFVADANQYIFEKYGANLHQVVMDLQKDITGKKIRNYNEAMQTFEKVRSNPHAKLSPQDTRAVVEALNALDKATYMDHVNRLAKGFGVAGKMVQAHSVVDKTVTGFKDGNWKPLMLELESIAVGMGAGAALAALVPMINLGVAASAIGIIAVGLIIALIASLLDAKNVEKINDLILDQFAKWTDQR
;
A
#
# COMPACT_ATOMS: atom_id res chain seq x y z
N MET A 1 -73.08 -38.17 -12.14
CA MET A 1 -72.03 -38.50 -13.13
C MET A 1 -72.11 -39.99 -13.40
N PRO A 2 -72.21 -40.43 -14.66
CA PRO A 2 -72.12 -41.86 -14.96
C PRO A 2 -70.74 -42.33 -14.49
N GLN A 3 -70.71 -43.37 -13.65
CA GLN A 3 -69.46 -43.99 -13.23
C GLN A 3 -68.74 -44.43 -14.50
N LEU A 4 -67.57 -43.84 -14.79
CA LEU A 4 -66.69 -44.35 -15.84
C LEU A 4 -66.53 -45.84 -15.58
N GLU A 5 -66.98 -46.67 -16.53
CA GLU A 5 -66.72 -48.09 -16.49
C GLU A 5 -65.20 -48.25 -16.64
N LEU A 6 -64.50 -48.58 -15.55
CA LEU A 6 -63.09 -48.91 -15.62
C LEU A 6 -62.98 -50.40 -15.97
N PRO A 7 -62.61 -50.76 -17.22
CA PRO A 7 -62.25 -52.13 -17.50
C PRO A 7 -60.98 -52.51 -16.73
N GLY A 8 -60.96 -53.69 -16.13
CA GLY A 8 -59.71 -54.30 -15.67
C GLY A 8 -58.94 -54.86 -16.87
N ILE A 9 -57.61 -54.76 -16.88
CA ILE A 9 -56.78 -55.30 -17.96
C ILE A 9 -55.91 -56.43 -17.39
N ILE A 10 -56.08 -57.64 -17.92
CA ILE A 10 -55.12 -58.74 -17.71
C ILE A 10 -54.05 -58.64 -18.77
N THR A 11 -52.79 -58.67 -18.36
CA THR A 11 -51.65 -58.80 -19.28
C THR A 11 -51.01 -60.17 -19.11
N TYR A 12 -50.80 -60.88 -20.21
CA TYR A 12 -50.19 -62.20 -20.24
C TYR A 12 -48.67 -62.11 -20.45
N GLY A 13 -47.94 -63.17 -20.11
CA GLY A 13 -46.47 -63.21 -20.21
C GLY A 13 -45.93 -63.13 -21.65
N ASP A 14 -46.80 -63.32 -22.64
CA ASP A 14 -46.51 -63.15 -24.08
C ASP A 14 -46.79 -61.73 -24.60
N GLY A 15 -47.17 -60.79 -23.72
CA GLY A 15 -47.48 -59.40 -24.06
C GLY A 15 -48.90 -59.17 -24.58
N SER A 16 -49.73 -60.22 -24.69
CA SER A 16 -51.15 -60.06 -25.02
C SER A 16 -51.94 -59.50 -23.83
N TRP A 17 -53.08 -58.86 -24.10
CA TRP A 17 -53.94 -58.29 -23.07
C TRP A 17 -55.43 -58.55 -23.31
N GLU A 18 -56.20 -58.57 -22.24
CA GLU A 18 -57.64 -58.80 -22.27
C GLU A 18 -58.39 -57.85 -21.32
N ILE A 19 -59.54 -57.37 -21.78
CA ILE A 19 -60.42 -56.45 -21.05
C ILE A 19 -61.45 -57.24 -20.25
N ILE A 20 -61.52 -56.96 -18.94
CA ILE A 20 -62.46 -57.56 -18.00
C ILE A 20 -63.47 -56.53 -17.51
N ASN A 21 -64.74 -56.93 -17.52
CA ASN A 21 -65.82 -56.12 -16.99
C ASN A 21 -65.83 -56.16 -15.45
N LEU A 22 -65.51 -55.02 -14.84
CA LEU A 22 -65.54 -54.82 -13.38
C LEU A 22 -66.81 -54.14 -12.88
N ASN A 23 -67.93 -54.20 -13.63
CA ASN A 23 -69.18 -53.53 -13.24
C ASN A 23 -69.96 -54.38 -12.21
N PRO A 24 -69.98 -53.98 -10.92
CA PRO A 24 -70.66 -54.76 -9.88
C PRO A 24 -72.18 -54.80 -10.06
N ASN A 25 -72.78 -53.83 -10.77
CA ASN A 25 -74.22 -53.83 -11.04
C ASN A 25 -74.60 -54.92 -12.04
N LYS A 26 -73.76 -55.12 -13.07
CA LYS A 26 -73.95 -56.19 -14.06
C LYS A 26 -73.85 -57.56 -13.39
N ILE A 27 -72.81 -57.78 -12.57
CA ILE A 27 -72.60 -59.04 -11.84
C ILE A 27 -73.73 -59.33 -10.85
N ARG A 28 -74.20 -58.32 -10.11
CA ARG A 28 -75.38 -58.46 -9.22
C ARG A 28 -76.67 -58.74 -9.98
N GLY A 29 -76.82 -58.17 -11.18
CA GLY A 29 -77.92 -58.49 -12.10
C GLY A 29 -77.90 -59.95 -12.53
N ASP A 30 -76.72 -60.49 -12.87
CA ASP A 30 -76.55 -61.90 -13.24
C ASP A 30 -76.83 -62.85 -12.05
N ILE A 31 -76.44 -62.47 -10.83
CA ILE A 31 -76.81 -63.21 -9.60
C ILE A 31 -78.33 -63.27 -9.45
N ARG A 32 -79.04 -62.14 -9.61
CA ARG A 32 -80.51 -62.09 -9.49
C ARG A 32 -81.21 -62.92 -10.58
N LYS A 33 -80.69 -62.93 -11.81
CA LYS A 33 -81.26 -63.74 -12.91
C LYS A 33 -81.20 -65.24 -12.66
N ASN A 34 -80.15 -65.71 -11.98
CA ASN A 34 -80.01 -67.12 -11.59
C ASN A 34 -80.93 -67.53 -10.43
N TYR A 35 -81.61 -66.58 -9.77
CA TYR A 35 -82.56 -66.81 -8.69
C TYR A 35 -83.83 -65.95 -8.87
N PRO A 36 -84.76 -66.34 -9.76
CA PRO A 36 -85.90 -65.51 -10.17
C PRO A 36 -86.93 -65.23 -9.06
N LEU A 37 -86.93 -66.03 -7.99
CA LEU A 37 -87.78 -65.83 -6.80
C LEU A 37 -87.12 -64.96 -5.71
N GLY A 38 -85.98 -64.32 -6.02
CA GLY A 38 -85.21 -63.50 -5.08
C GLY A 38 -83.86 -64.13 -4.72
N ASN A 39 -82.89 -63.30 -4.33
CA ASN A 39 -81.56 -63.77 -3.93
C ASN A 39 -81.62 -64.43 -2.53
N PRO A 40 -81.45 -65.77 -2.42
CA PRO A 40 -81.51 -66.46 -1.13
C PRO A 40 -80.37 -66.04 -0.18
N MET A 41 -79.31 -65.42 -0.71
CA MET A 41 -78.14 -64.92 0.03
C MET A 41 -78.04 -63.40 -0.03
N HIS A 42 -79.17 -62.67 -0.02
CA HIS A 42 -79.18 -61.21 -0.09
C HIS A 42 -78.32 -60.55 1.00
N GLY A 43 -78.38 -61.05 2.24
CA GLY A 43 -77.55 -60.59 3.35
C GLY A 43 -76.04 -60.72 3.06
N PHE A 44 -75.61 -61.80 2.40
CA PHE A 44 -74.22 -62.00 2.02
C PHE A 44 -73.77 -61.00 0.95
N THR A 45 -74.59 -60.72 -0.07
CA THR A 45 -74.27 -59.69 -1.07
C THR A 45 -74.19 -58.29 -0.48
N LEU A 46 -74.99 -57.98 0.54
CA LEU A 46 -74.95 -56.71 1.25
C LEU A 46 -73.71 -56.62 2.15
N ALA A 47 -73.35 -57.71 2.83
CA ALA A 47 -72.13 -57.78 3.63
C ALA A 47 -70.86 -57.52 2.79
N ILE A 48 -70.74 -58.16 1.61
CA ILE A 48 -69.65 -57.91 0.66
C ILE A 48 -69.60 -56.43 0.25
N GLN A 49 -70.75 -55.82 -0.02
CA GLN A 49 -70.81 -54.42 -0.42
C GLN A 49 -70.43 -53.46 0.72
N ASN A 50 -70.86 -53.76 1.95
CA ASN A 50 -70.54 -52.96 3.13
C ASN A 50 -69.04 -53.07 3.48
N ASP A 51 -68.45 -54.27 3.36
CA ASP A 51 -67.01 -54.47 3.50
C ASP A 51 -66.22 -53.63 2.48
N PHE A 52 -66.63 -53.67 1.20
CA PHE A 52 -66.03 -52.84 0.16
C PHE A 52 -66.07 -51.35 0.51
N HIS A 53 -67.24 -50.84 0.94
CA HIS A 53 -67.38 -49.43 1.31
C HIS A 53 -66.52 -49.05 2.52
N ALA A 54 -66.45 -49.91 3.54
CA ALA A 54 -65.60 -49.69 4.71
C ALA A 54 -64.11 -49.67 4.36
N ARG A 55 -63.65 -50.60 3.50
CA ARG A 55 -62.27 -50.63 3.01
C ARG A 55 -61.94 -49.42 2.13
N LYS A 56 -62.91 -48.97 1.32
CA LYS A 56 -62.76 -47.76 0.51
C LYS A 56 -62.63 -46.49 1.36
N GLN A 57 -63.40 -46.37 2.43
CA GLN A 57 -63.30 -45.24 3.36
C GLN A 57 -61.95 -45.21 4.08
N ASN A 58 -61.37 -46.38 4.39
CA ASN A 58 -60.10 -46.52 5.10
C ASN A 58 -58.89 -46.79 4.17
N LEU A 59 -58.98 -46.44 2.88
CA LEU A 59 -57.97 -46.77 1.87
C LEU A 59 -56.58 -46.25 2.25
N GLU A 60 -56.46 -44.95 2.53
CA GLU A 60 -55.17 -44.29 2.81
C GLU A 60 -54.57 -44.74 4.14
N THR A 61 -55.38 -44.92 5.17
CA THR A 61 -54.93 -45.41 6.49
C THR A 61 -54.40 -46.84 6.37
N THR A 62 -55.10 -47.69 5.64
CA THR A 62 -54.66 -49.07 5.37
C THR A 62 -53.35 -49.08 4.61
N LEU A 63 -53.24 -48.29 3.53
CA LEU A 63 -52.01 -48.17 2.75
C LEU A 63 -50.83 -47.68 3.59
N GLN A 64 -51.05 -46.70 4.47
CA GLN A 64 -50.00 -46.21 5.34
C GLN A 64 -49.52 -47.29 6.32
N SER A 65 -50.43 -48.10 6.86
CA SER A 65 -50.07 -49.24 7.70
C SER A 65 -49.27 -50.28 6.93
N GLU A 66 -49.67 -50.61 5.69
CA GLU A 66 -48.94 -51.56 4.83
C GLU A 66 -47.54 -51.03 4.47
N LEU A 67 -47.40 -49.74 4.20
CA LEU A 67 -46.09 -49.10 3.98
C LEU A 67 -45.21 -49.20 5.22
N ASN A 68 -45.75 -48.94 6.41
CA ASN A 68 -45.00 -49.07 7.67
C ASN A 68 -44.59 -50.53 7.94
N GLN A 69 -45.46 -51.49 7.63
CA GLN A 69 -45.14 -52.91 7.75
C GLN A 69 -44.02 -53.32 6.80
N THR A 70 -44.07 -52.82 5.56
CA THR A 70 -43.01 -53.03 4.57
C THR A 70 -41.72 -52.39 5.05
N ASP A 71 -41.78 -51.17 5.58
CA ASP A 71 -40.60 -50.49 6.12
C ASP A 71 -39.93 -51.31 7.24
N ASN A 72 -40.72 -51.95 8.10
CA ASN A 72 -40.22 -52.79 9.20
C ASN A 72 -39.47 -54.05 8.73
N THR A 73 -39.60 -54.47 7.46
CA THR A 73 -38.82 -55.59 6.91
C THR A 73 -37.43 -55.16 6.45
N HIS A 74 -37.16 -53.86 6.36
CA HIS A 74 -35.86 -53.32 5.96
C HIS A 74 -34.99 -53.03 7.19
N PRO A 75 -33.68 -53.35 7.16
CA PRO A 75 -32.76 -53.07 8.26
C PRO A 75 -32.73 -51.56 8.56
N PRO A 76 -32.49 -51.12 9.81
CA PRO A 76 -32.48 -49.70 10.14
C PRO A 76 -31.43 -48.94 9.32
N LEU A 77 -31.75 -47.70 8.93
CA LEU A 77 -30.80 -46.85 8.21
C LEU A 77 -29.60 -46.53 9.13
N ALA A 78 -28.39 -46.84 8.66
CA ALA A 78 -27.16 -46.59 9.40
C ALA A 78 -26.90 -45.08 9.61
N ASN A 79 -27.19 -44.26 8.59
CA ASN A 79 -27.15 -42.80 8.65
C ASN A 79 -28.47 -42.24 8.10
N VAL A 80 -29.21 -41.51 8.93
CA VAL A 80 -30.48 -40.89 8.53
C VAL A 80 -30.17 -39.58 7.80
N THR A 81 -29.83 -39.69 6.51
CA THR A 81 -29.77 -38.54 5.60
C THR A 81 -31.09 -38.43 4.82
N PRO A 82 -31.48 -37.22 4.39
CA PRO A 82 -32.66 -37.05 3.53
C PRO A 82 -32.63 -37.94 2.29
N ASP A 83 -31.46 -38.12 1.66
CA ASP A 83 -31.32 -38.94 0.45
C ASP A 83 -31.43 -40.44 0.75
N ALA A 84 -30.84 -40.91 1.85
CA ALA A 84 -30.97 -42.30 2.29
C ALA A 84 -32.43 -42.63 2.65
N TRP A 85 -33.13 -41.70 3.29
CA TRP A 85 -34.55 -41.83 3.60
C TRP A 85 -35.44 -41.82 2.34
N LEU A 86 -35.19 -40.90 1.39
CA LEU A 86 -35.93 -40.82 0.12
C LEU A 86 -35.75 -42.10 -0.71
N SER A 87 -34.51 -42.60 -0.83
CA SER A 87 -34.20 -43.84 -1.54
C SER A 87 -34.91 -45.04 -0.92
N ARG A 88 -34.85 -45.18 0.42
CA ARG A 88 -35.59 -46.23 1.15
C ARG A 88 -37.09 -46.14 0.92
N THR A 89 -37.66 -44.94 1.02
CA THR A 89 -39.10 -44.70 0.85
C THR A 89 -39.55 -45.05 -0.57
N LEU A 90 -38.77 -44.68 -1.59
CA LEU A 90 -39.04 -45.03 -2.98
C LEU A 90 -39.01 -46.55 -3.20
N ASN A 91 -38.04 -47.25 -2.62
CA ASN A 91 -37.96 -48.71 -2.70
C ASN A 91 -39.17 -49.39 -2.04
N ILE A 92 -39.59 -48.92 -0.86
CA ILE A 92 -40.77 -49.42 -0.16
C ILE A 92 -42.05 -49.21 -0.98
N VAL A 93 -42.22 -48.02 -1.56
CA VAL A 93 -43.38 -47.72 -2.43
C VAL A 93 -43.36 -48.61 -3.67
N ASN A 94 -42.20 -48.81 -4.31
CA ASN A 94 -42.06 -49.69 -5.48
C ASN A 94 -42.36 -51.15 -5.16
N GLU A 95 -41.88 -51.65 -4.01
CA GLU A 95 -42.13 -53.01 -3.55
C GLU A 95 -43.63 -53.24 -3.29
N LEU A 96 -44.29 -52.31 -2.59
CA LEU A 96 -45.71 -52.41 -2.33
C LEU A 96 -46.53 -52.28 -3.62
N LEU A 97 -46.16 -51.35 -4.51
CA LEU A 97 -46.80 -51.19 -5.81
C LEU A 97 -46.71 -52.46 -6.66
N PHE A 98 -45.54 -53.11 -6.69
CA PHE A 98 -45.34 -54.38 -7.37
C PHE A 98 -46.23 -55.49 -6.81
N ARG A 99 -46.26 -55.64 -5.47
CA ARG A 99 -47.14 -56.62 -4.80
C ARG A 99 -48.61 -56.38 -5.12
N LYS A 100 -49.08 -55.13 -4.99
CA LYS A 100 -50.48 -54.75 -5.27
C LYS A 100 -50.85 -54.96 -6.73
N ASN A 101 -49.94 -54.71 -7.67
CA ASN A 101 -50.16 -54.99 -9.07
C ASN A 101 -50.30 -56.50 -9.35
N ASN A 102 -49.50 -57.34 -8.68
CA ASN A 102 -49.63 -58.80 -8.80
C ASN A 102 -50.95 -59.31 -8.21
N GLU A 103 -51.33 -58.83 -7.02
CA GLU A 103 -52.63 -59.12 -6.38
C GLU A 103 -53.79 -58.70 -7.29
N PHE A 104 -53.69 -57.52 -7.91
CA PHE A 104 -54.70 -57.02 -8.84
C PHE A 104 -54.84 -57.96 -10.04
N GLN A 105 -53.73 -58.39 -10.65
CA GLN A 105 -53.74 -59.35 -11.75
C GLN A 105 -54.34 -60.70 -11.34
N GLU A 106 -54.10 -61.16 -10.12
CA GLU A 106 -54.73 -62.37 -9.58
C GLU A 106 -56.24 -62.21 -9.42
N GLN A 107 -56.70 -61.10 -8.84
CA GLN A 107 -58.13 -60.81 -8.70
C GLN A 107 -58.82 -60.72 -10.06
N LEU A 108 -58.18 -60.11 -11.06
CA LEU A 108 -58.71 -60.08 -12.43
C LEU A 108 -58.87 -61.50 -13.02
N LYS A 109 -57.91 -62.40 -12.81
CA LYS A 109 -58.03 -63.82 -13.22
C LYS A 109 -59.21 -64.51 -12.52
N ILE A 110 -59.44 -64.20 -11.24
CA ILE A 110 -60.60 -64.72 -10.51
C ILE A 110 -61.91 -64.15 -11.09
N VAL A 111 -61.99 -62.85 -11.37
CA VAL A 111 -63.19 -62.23 -11.99
C VAL A 111 -63.52 -62.88 -13.34
N LYS A 112 -62.50 -63.26 -14.12
CA LYS A 112 -62.69 -63.96 -15.39
C LYS A 112 -63.37 -65.32 -15.21
N ASN A 113 -62.87 -66.13 -14.28
CA ASN A 113 -63.22 -67.55 -14.17
C ASN A 113 -64.34 -67.85 -13.17
N ALA A 114 -64.52 -67.02 -12.14
CA ALA A 114 -65.48 -67.24 -11.08
C ALA A 114 -66.92 -66.95 -11.52
N LYS A 115 -67.89 -67.48 -10.77
CA LYS A 115 -69.32 -67.23 -10.96
C LYS A 115 -69.95 -66.63 -9.70
N LEU A 116 -71.08 -65.95 -9.88
CA LEU A 116 -71.93 -65.45 -8.79
C LEU A 116 -71.16 -64.63 -7.74
N TYR A 117 -71.21 -65.05 -6.48
CA TYR A 117 -70.71 -64.27 -5.34
C TYR A 117 -69.18 -64.13 -5.32
N ALA A 118 -68.43 -65.18 -5.67
CA ALA A 118 -66.97 -65.13 -5.75
C ALA A 118 -66.50 -64.13 -6.83
N LYS A 119 -67.25 -64.02 -7.94
CA LYS A 119 -66.99 -63.00 -8.97
C LYS A 119 -67.25 -61.58 -8.46
N LEU A 120 -68.30 -61.38 -7.65
CA LEU A 120 -68.64 -60.08 -7.07
C LEU A 120 -67.59 -59.62 -6.06
N GLU A 121 -67.15 -60.51 -5.18
CA GLU A 121 -66.09 -60.25 -4.20
C GLU A 121 -64.76 -59.91 -4.88
N ALA A 122 -64.33 -60.72 -5.85
CA ALA A 122 -63.12 -60.47 -6.62
C ALA A 122 -63.17 -59.14 -7.40
N THR A 123 -64.35 -58.74 -7.87
CA THR A 123 -64.54 -57.44 -8.54
C THR A 123 -64.33 -56.28 -7.57
N TYR A 124 -64.91 -56.34 -6.36
CA TYR A 124 -64.69 -55.31 -5.36
C TYR A 124 -63.24 -55.27 -4.86
N ASN A 125 -62.60 -56.42 -4.69
CA ASN A 125 -61.17 -56.51 -4.36
C ASN A 125 -60.30 -55.85 -5.45
N ALA A 126 -60.56 -56.15 -6.73
CA ALA A 126 -59.87 -55.54 -7.85
C ALA A 126 -60.05 -54.01 -7.87
N MET A 127 -61.25 -53.50 -7.60
CA MET A 127 -61.50 -52.05 -7.53
C MET A 127 -60.71 -51.37 -6.40
N ILE A 128 -60.64 -51.97 -5.20
CA ILE A 128 -59.83 -51.43 -4.09
C ILE A 128 -58.35 -51.44 -4.44
N LEU A 129 -57.85 -52.55 -5.00
CA LEU A 129 -56.45 -52.66 -5.43
C LEU A 129 -56.09 -51.62 -6.48
N ASN A 130 -56.98 -51.32 -7.41
CA ASN A 130 -56.78 -50.25 -8.39
C ASN A 130 -56.69 -48.86 -7.73
N ASP A 131 -57.59 -48.55 -6.79
CA ASP A 131 -57.54 -47.29 -6.02
C ASP A 131 -56.23 -47.20 -5.19
N GLN A 132 -55.78 -48.33 -4.63
CA GLN A 132 -54.51 -48.44 -3.89
C GLN A 132 -53.28 -48.20 -4.78
N ILE A 133 -53.24 -48.83 -5.96
CA ILE A 133 -52.19 -48.66 -6.97
C ILE A 133 -52.11 -47.19 -7.40
N ALA A 134 -53.24 -46.54 -7.68
CA ALA A 134 -53.27 -45.14 -8.07
C ALA A 134 -52.72 -44.20 -6.98
N SER A 135 -53.04 -44.45 -5.70
CA SER A 135 -52.48 -43.70 -4.57
C SER A 135 -50.95 -43.89 -4.46
N LEU A 136 -50.47 -45.13 -4.57
CA LEU A 136 -49.03 -45.45 -4.53
C LEU A 136 -48.28 -44.83 -5.71
N GLN A 137 -48.85 -44.82 -6.92
CA GLN A 137 -48.29 -44.14 -8.09
C GLN A 137 -48.17 -42.63 -7.85
N ASN A 138 -49.18 -41.99 -7.24
CA ASN A 138 -49.11 -40.57 -6.89
C ASN A 138 -47.97 -40.28 -5.90
N ARG A 139 -47.82 -41.12 -4.87
CA ARG A 139 -46.73 -41.03 -3.89
C ARG A 139 -45.36 -41.22 -4.58
N GLN A 140 -45.26 -42.18 -5.50
CA GLN A 140 -44.05 -42.43 -6.28
C GLN A 140 -43.65 -41.21 -7.13
N THR A 141 -44.60 -40.59 -7.83
CA THR A 141 -44.34 -39.36 -8.61
C THR A 141 -43.80 -38.23 -7.73
N LYS A 142 -44.38 -38.03 -6.54
CA LYS A 142 -43.91 -37.01 -5.59
C LYS A 142 -42.50 -37.29 -5.09
N LEU A 143 -42.17 -38.56 -4.83
CA LEU A 143 -40.82 -38.96 -4.40
C LEU A 143 -39.79 -38.72 -5.51
N TYR A 144 -40.10 -39.03 -6.76
CA TYR A 144 -39.20 -38.73 -7.88
C TYR A 144 -38.96 -37.23 -8.05
N ALA A 145 -40.01 -36.42 -7.97
CA ALA A 145 -39.88 -34.95 -8.05
C ALA A 145 -38.99 -34.40 -6.92
N GLU A 146 -39.11 -34.95 -5.72
CA GLU A 146 -38.26 -34.54 -4.59
C GLU A 146 -36.79 -34.96 -4.79
N VAL A 147 -36.53 -36.15 -5.35
CA VAL A 147 -35.17 -36.61 -5.69
C VAL A 147 -34.53 -35.68 -6.73
N GLU A 148 -35.26 -35.33 -7.80
CA GLU A 148 -34.76 -34.42 -8.83
C GLU A 148 -34.45 -33.03 -8.27
N ARG A 149 -35.35 -32.51 -7.42
CA ARG A 149 -35.15 -31.21 -6.74
C ARG A 149 -33.86 -31.22 -5.92
N ARG A 150 -33.62 -32.26 -5.12
CA ARG A 150 -32.42 -32.39 -4.29
C ARG A 150 -31.15 -32.49 -5.11
N GLN A 151 -31.17 -33.23 -6.21
CA GLN A 151 -30.04 -33.32 -7.14
C GLN A 151 -29.72 -31.96 -7.78
N ALA A 152 -30.75 -31.22 -8.20
CA ALA A 152 -30.57 -29.88 -8.77
C ALA A 152 -30.01 -28.88 -7.73
N GLU A 153 -30.52 -28.91 -6.49
CA GLU A 153 -30.00 -28.09 -5.38
C GLU A 153 -28.54 -28.42 -5.08
N ALA A 154 -28.16 -29.70 -5.04
CA ALA A 154 -26.78 -30.12 -4.79
C ALA A 154 -25.80 -29.63 -5.88
N ILE A 155 -26.20 -29.74 -7.16
CA ILE A 155 -25.40 -29.24 -8.29
C ILE A 155 -25.25 -27.71 -8.20
N ALA A 156 -26.34 -26.99 -7.89
CA ALA A 156 -26.31 -25.54 -7.75
C ALA A 156 -25.39 -25.09 -6.60
N VAL A 157 -25.44 -25.78 -5.46
CA VAL A 157 -24.55 -25.52 -4.32
C VAL A 157 -23.09 -25.78 -4.70
N GLN A 158 -22.80 -26.87 -5.40
CA GLN A 158 -21.45 -27.19 -5.86
C GLN A 158 -20.90 -26.11 -6.81
N GLN A 159 -21.70 -25.71 -7.81
CA GLN A 159 -21.34 -24.66 -8.76
C GLN A 159 -21.11 -23.31 -8.06
N ALA A 160 -21.96 -22.96 -7.09
CA ALA A 160 -21.78 -21.74 -6.29
C ALA A 160 -20.49 -21.80 -5.44
N ALA A 161 -20.18 -22.95 -4.85
CA ALA A 161 -18.94 -23.15 -4.09
C ALA A 161 -17.68 -23.11 -4.97
N ASP A 162 -17.74 -23.66 -6.19
CA ASP A 162 -16.65 -23.57 -7.17
C ASP A 162 -16.44 -22.12 -7.64
N ALA A 163 -17.53 -21.40 -7.97
CA ALA A 163 -17.46 -19.99 -8.34
C ALA A 163 -16.91 -19.11 -7.21
N ALA A 164 -17.34 -19.34 -5.96
CA ALA A 164 -16.82 -18.64 -4.80
C ALA A 164 -15.31 -18.87 -4.62
N ARG A 165 -14.83 -20.12 -4.81
CA ARG A 165 -13.39 -20.43 -4.76
C ARG A 165 -12.60 -19.72 -5.85
N GLN A 166 -13.11 -19.64 -7.07
CA GLN A 166 -12.45 -18.91 -8.17
C GLN A 166 -12.36 -17.42 -7.89
N ILE A 167 -13.44 -16.81 -7.36
CA ILE A 167 -13.45 -15.40 -6.97
C ILE A 167 -12.41 -15.13 -5.88
N GLU A 168 -12.33 -16.00 -4.87
CA GLU A 168 -11.36 -15.86 -3.79
C GLU A 168 -9.91 -15.99 -4.29
N GLN A 169 -9.63 -16.97 -5.15
CA GLN A 169 -8.31 -17.11 -5.79
C GLN A 169 -7.94 -15.89 -6.63
N ALA A 170 -8.87 -15.37 -7.43
CA ALA A 170 -8.65 -14.16 -8.23
C ALA A 170 -8.38 -12.93 -7.35
N ARG A 171 -9.08 -12.81 -6.21
CA ARG A 171 -8.83 -11.74 -5.22
C ARG A 171 -7.45 -11.86 -4.60
N GLN A 172 -7.03 -13.07 -4.21
CA GLN A 172 -5.69 -13.29 -3.63
C GLN A 172 -4.59 -12.97 -4.64
N GLN A 173 -4.75 -13.39 -5.90
CA GLN A 173 -3.79 -13.05 -6.96
C GLN A 173 -3.72 -11.55 -7.22
N ALA A 174 -4.87 -10.86 -7.27
CA ALA A 174 -4.91 -9.40 -7.43
C ALA A 174 -4.27 -8.67 -6.25
N GLN A 175 -4.49 -9.13 -5.01
CA GLN A 175 -3.86 -8.58 -3.81
C GLN A 175 -2.34 -8.78 -3.82
N GLU A 176 -1.85 -9.96 -4.19
CA GLU A 176 -0.42 -10.22 -4.26
C GLU A 176 0.25 -9.39 -5.37
N GLN A 177 -0.38 -9.27 -6.54
CA GLN A 177 0.10 -8.37 -7.60
C GLN A 177 0.15 -6.91 -7.14
N ALA A 178 -0.90 -6.43 -6.46
CA ALA A 178 -0.92 -5.07 -5.90
C ALA A 178 0.18 -4.87 -4.85
N ARG A 179 0.45 -5.89 -4.01
CA ARG A 179 1.52 -5.86 -3.01
C ARG A 179 2.90 -5.79 -3.67
N LEU A 180 3.16 -6.61 -4.69
CA LEU A 180 4.43 -6.60 -5.43
C LEU A 180 4.63 -5.26 -6.16
N ALA A 181 3.58 -4.70 -6.76
CA ALA A 181 3.64 -3.38 -7.38
C ALA A 181 3.95 -2.27 -6.36
N ALA A 182 3.32 -2.29 -5.18
CA ALA A 182 3.60 -1.34 -4.11
C ALA A 182 5.04 -1.45 -3.59
N ILE A 183 5.58 -2.67 -3.46
CA ILE A 183 6.98 -2.89 -3.09
C ILE A 183 7.92 -2.31 -4.17
N ALA A 184 7.66 -2.58 -5.45
CA ALA A 184 8.47 -2.06 -6.55
C ALA A 184 8.48 -0.52 -6.59
N GLU A 185 7.32 0.12 -6.37
CA GLU A 185 7.22 1.57 -6.30
C GLU A 185 7.97 2.14 -5.08
N ALA A 186 7.81 1.52 -3.91
CA ALA A 186 8.52 1.93 -2.70
C ALA A 186 10.04 1.84 -2.86
N THR A 187 10.55 0.78 -3.48
CA THR A 187 11.99 0.64 -3.79
C THR A 187 12.45 1.73 -4.74
N ARG A 188 11.70 2.02 -5.81
CA ARG A 188 12.06 3.10 -6.75
C ARG A 188 12.13 4.47 -6.07
N ILE A 189 11.20 4.77 -5.16
CA ILE A 189 11.21 6.01 -4.39
C ILE A 189 12.41 6.07 -3.45
N ALA A 190 12.75 4.96 -2.79
CA ALA A 190 13.91 4.89 -1.90
C ALA A 190 15.23 5.09 -2.66
N ASP A 191 15.39 4.45 -3.83
CA ASP A 191 16.57 4.58 -4.68
C ASP A 191 16.73 6.01 -5.23
N GLU A 192 15.63 6.62 -5.68
CA GLU A 192 15.62 8.00 -6.14
C GLU A 192 16.03 8.97 -5.03
N LYS A 193 15.49 8.78 -3.82
CA LYS A 193 15.82 9.60 -2.66
C LYS A 193 17.30 9.46 -2.28
N ALA A 194 17.83 8.24 -2.28
CA ALA A 194 19.24 7.99 -2.01
C ALA A 194 20.15 8.68 -3.03
N ARG A 195 19.79 8.64 -4.33
CA ARG A 195 20.53 9.35 -5.38
C ARG A 195 20.54 10.86 -5.18
N ILE A 196 19.39 11.45 -4.83
CA ILE A 196 19.27 12.89 -4.56
C ILE A 196 20.12 13.29 -3.34
N GLU A 197 20.08 12.51 -2.27
CA GLU A 197 20.89 12.76 -1.07
C GLU A 197 22.39 12.66 -1.36
N GLU A 198 22.81 11.66 -2.13
CA GLU A 198 24.21 11.50 -2.57
C GLU A 198 24.67 12.66 -3.47
N GLU A 199 23.84 13.07 -4.43
CA GLU A 199 24.14 14.20 -5.32
C GLU A 199 24.22 15.53 -4.54
N GLU A 200 23.35 15.73 -3.55
CA GLU A 200 23.38 16.91 -2.69
C GLU A 200 24.64 16.92 -1.81
N GLN A 201 25.01 15.79 -1.19
CA GLN A 201 26.26 15.68 -0.44
C GLN A 201 27.48 15.93 -1.33
N SER A 202 27.50 15.36 -2.53
CA SER A 202 28.59 15.56 -3.49
C SER A 202 28.70 17.03 -3.90
N ARG A 203 27.57 17.71 -4.18
CA ARG A 203 27.54 19.15 -4.46
C ARG A 203 28.07 19.99 -3.30
N GLN A 204 27.69 19.67 -2.06
CA GLN A 204 28.20 20.36 -0.88
C GLN A 204 29.71 20.17 -0.69
N ILE A 205 30.21 18.95 -0.89
CA ILE A 205 31.64 18.63 -0.85
C ILE A 205 32.39 19.41 -1.94
N ASP A 206 31.88 19.42 -3.16
CA ASP A 206 32.51 20.12 -4.29
C ASP A 206 32.51 21.64 -4.09
N GLU A 207 31.43 22.22 -3.59
CA GLU A 207 31.40 23.64 -3.22
C GLU A 207 32.40 23.97 -2.11
N HIS A 208 32.55 23.10 -1.11
CA HIS A 208 33.54 23.27 -0.05
C HIS A 208 34.97 23.16 -0.60
N LYS A 209 35.25 22.17 -1.46
CA LYS A 209 36.55 22.04 -2.16
C LYS A 209 36.88 23.28 -2.98
N ARG A 210 35.92 23.83 -3.73
CA ARG A 210 36.09 25.08 -4.49
C ARG A 210 36.37 26.28 -3.58
N ALA A 211 35.70 26.36 -2.43
CA ALA A 211 35.94 27.40 -1.44
C ALA A 211 37.35 27.30 -0.83
N VAL A 212 37.80 26.09 -0.50
CA VAL A 212 39.17 25.82 -0.01
C VAL A 212 40.22 26.15 -1.08
N ALA A 213 39.97 25.78 -2.34
CA ALA A 213 40.83 26.14 -3.46
C ALA A 213 40.93 27.67 -3.62
N PHE A 214 39.82 28.40 -3.48
CA PHE A 214 39.81 29.85 -3.53
C PHE A 214 40.64 30.49 -2.41
N VAL A 215 40.63 29.92 -1.20
CA VAL A 215 41.54 30.34 -0.11
C VAL A 215 43.01 30.11 -0.50
N ALA A 216 43.32 28.96 -1.10
CA ALA A 216 44.67 28.66 -1.58
C ALA A 216 45.14 29.63 -2.67
N ASP A 217 44.28 29.95 -3.65
CA ASP A 217 44.56 30.92 -4.71
C ASP A 217 44.80 32.33 -4.14
N ALA A 218 43.99 32.75 -3.15
CA ALA A 218 44.19 34.03 -2.46
C ALA A 218 45.55 34.05 -1.73
N ASN A 219 45.93 32.95 -1.08
CA ASN A 219 47.23 32.84 -0.41
C ASN A 219 48.39 32.87 -1.41
N GLN A 220 48.26 32.20 -2.55
CA GLN A 220 49.26 32.23 -3.62
C GLN A 220 49.41 33.64 -4.18
N TYR A 221 48.32 34.35 -4.43
CA TYR A 221 48.36 35.76 -4.85
C TYR A 221 49.14 36.61 -3.85
N ILE A 222 48.90 36.43 -2.54
CA ILE A 222 49.61 37.16 -1.49
C ILE A 222 51.11 36.86 -1.53
N PHE A 223 51.49 35.59 -1.71
CA PHE A 223 52.89 35.20 -1.85
C PHE A 223 53.56 35.85 -3.06
N GLU A 224 52.94 35.74 -4.24
CA GLU A 224 53.50 36.25 -5.50
C GLU A 224 53.64 37.78 -5.52
N LYS A 225 52.69 38.50 -4.90
CA LYS A 225 52.65 39.97 -4.96
C LYS A 225 53.31 40.66 -3.78
N TYR A 226 53.28 40.05 -2.60
CA TYR A 226 53.71 40.69 -1.35
C TYR A 226 54.83 39.92 -0.62
N GLY A 227 55.26 38.78 -1.17
CA GLY A 227 56.40 38.01 -0.71
C GLY A 227 56.11 37.07 0.47
N ALA A 228 57.10 36.21 0.76
CA ALA A 228 56.99 35.12 1.71
C ALA A 228 56.60 35.56 3.13
N ASN A 229 57.06 36.72 3.57
CA ASN A 229 56.86 37.17 4.94
C ASN A 229 55.39 37.54 5.24
N LEU A 230 54.76 38.34 4.36
CA LEU A 230 53.33 38.69 4.53
C LEU A 230 52.43 37.49 4.29
N HIS A 231 52.79 36.62 3.33
CA HIS A 231 52.12 35.34 3.13
C HIS A 231 52.14 34.46 4.39
N GLN A 232 53.30 34.32 5.05
CA GLN A 232 53.42 33.53 6.27
C GLN A 232 52.55 34.10 7.40
N VAL A 233 52.50 35.43 7.55
CA VAL A 233 51.62 36.06 8.54
C VAL A 233 50.16 35.75 8.26
N VAL A 234 49.72 35.85 7.01
CA VAL A 234 48.34 35.50 6.62
C VAL A 234 48.05 34.03 6.88
N MET A 235 49.01 33.14 6.63
CA MET A 235 48.86 31.71 6.94
C MET A 235 48.75 31.43 8.44
N ASP A 236 49.56 32.10 9.26
CA ASP A 236 49.48 32.01 10.72
C ASP A 236 48.13 32.51 11.25
N LEU A 237 47.51 33.49 10.58
CA LEU A 237 46.20 34.04 10.95
C LEU A 237 45.03 33.14 10.51
N GLN A 238 45.18 32.44 9.39
CA GLN A 238 44.18 31.47 8.90
C GLN A 238 44.21 30.15 9.67
N LYS A 239 45.37 29.79 10.22
CA LYS A 239 45.52 28.57 11.00
C LYS A 239 44.54 28.54 12.17
N ASP A 240 43.77 27.46 12.24
CA ASP A 240 42.77 27.21 13.28
C ASP A 240 41.75 28.37 13.44
N ILE A 241 41.48 29.12 12.35
CA ILE A 241 40.57 30.28 12.39
C ILE A 241 39.12 29.87 12.63
N THR A 242 38.74 28.66 12.23
CA THR A 242 37.41 28.08 12.44
C THR A 242 37.13 27.98 13.94
N GLY A 243 36.12 28.70 14.44
CA GLY A 243 35.76 28.70 15.86
C GLY A 243 36.66 29.56 16.76
N LYS A 244 37.68 30.25 16.21
CA LYS A 244 38.51 31.19 16.97
C LYS A 244 37.67 32.40 17.39
N LYS A 245 37.90 32.90 18.61
CA LYS A 245 37.34 34.17 19.08
C LYS A 245 38.29 35.31 18.73
N ILE A 246 37.73 36.46 18.38
CA ILE A 246 38.52 37.70 18.26
C ILE A 246 38.90 38.23 19.65
N ARG A 247 40.00 38.98 19.71
CA ARG A 247 40.44 39.74 20.87
C ARG A 247 39.46 40.89 21.16
N ASN A 248 39.45 41.39 22.39
CA ASN A 248 38.59 42.52 22.72
C ASN A 248 39.01 43.76 21.93
N TYR A 249 38.02 44.59 21.58
CA TYR A 249 38.21 45.80 20.79
C TYR A 249 39.33 46.72 21.30
N ASN A 250 39.40 46.97 22.62
CA ASN A 250 40.37 47.91 23.18
C ASN A 250 41.81 47.39 23.02
N GLU A 251 42.03 46.10 23.29
CA GLU A 251 43.33 45.45 23.12
C GLU A 251 43.74 45.34 21.65
N ALA A 252 42.79 44.99 20.77
CA ALA A 252 43.03 44.94 19.33
C ALA A 252 43.43 46.32 18.81
N MET A 253 42.68 47.37 19.16
CA MET A 253 42.98 48.75 18.76
C MET A 253 44.34 49.20 19.27
N GLN A 254 44.65 48.96 20.54
CA GLN A 254 45.95 49.31 21.11
C GLN A 254 47.11 48.59 20.38
N THR A 255 46.90 47.33 19.98
CA THR A 255 47.90 46.57 19.23
C THR A 255 48.08 47.11 17.82
N PHE A 256 46.97 47.41 17.13
CA PHE A 256 46.98 47.98 15.78
C PHE A 256 47.66 49.35 15.72
N GLU A 257 47.40 50.22 16.71
CA GLU A 257 47.99 51.56 16.77
C GLU A 257 49.52 51.52 16.82
N LYS A 258 50.14 50.48 17.39
CA LYS A 258 51.62 50.32 17.37
C LYS A 258 52.19 50.29 15.95
N VAL A 259 51.50 49.61 15.03
CA VAL A 259 51.90 49.54 13.61
C VAL A 259 51.53 50.81 12.89
N ARG A 260 50.30 51.29 13.10
CA ARG A 260 49.78 52.47 12.42
C ARG A 260 50.56 53.75 12.75
N SER A 261 50.98 53.92 14.00
CA SER A 261 51.74 55.09 14.44
C SER A 261 53.21 55.06 14.02
N ASN A 262 53.67 53.96 13.40
CA ASN A 262 55.02 53.86 12.89
C ASN A 262 55.22 54.91 11.77
N PRO A 263 56.22 55.82 11.87
CA PRO A 263 56.48 56.82 10.84
C PRO A 263 56.69 56.22 9.45
N HIS A 264 57.20 55.00 9.37
CA HIS A 264 57.45 54.26 8.13
C HIS A 264 56.20 53.56 7.57
N ALA A 265 55.13 53.44 8.36
CA ALA A 265 53.83 52.97 7.91
C ALA A 265 52.94 54.13 7.38
N LYS A 266 53.39 55.39 7.49
CA LYS A 266 52.63 56.56 7.08
C LYS A 266 52.68 56.75 5.57
N LEU A 267 51.53 56.65 4.93
CA LEU A 267 51.36 56.96 3.51
C LEU A 267 51.42 58.48 3.27
N SER A 268 52.01 58.89 2.14
CA SER A 268 51.92 60.29 1.71
C SER A 268 50.48 60.64 1.30
N PRO A 269 50.12 61.94 1.19
CA PRO A 269 48.80 62.33 0.70
C PRO A 269 48.47 61.79 -0.69
N GLN A 270 49.46 61.65 -1.58
CA GLN A 270 49.28 61.09 -2.91
C GLN A 270 49.03 59.59 -2.85
N ASP A 271 49.82 58.87 -2.05
CA ASP A 271 49.70 57.42 -1.88
C ASP A 271 48.38 57.04 -1.21
N THR A 272 47.94 57.85 -0.24
CA THR A 272 46.64 57.71 0.43
C THR A 272 45.50 57.84 -0.58
N ARG A 273 45.57 58.81 -1.50
CA ARG A 273 44.56 58.95 -2.57
C ARG A 273 44.53 57.74 -3.49
N ALA A 274 45.70 57.24 -3.92
CA ALA A 274 45.77 56.06 -4.78
C ALA A 274 45.15 54.81 -4.12
N VAL A 275 45.41 54.58 -2.83
CA VAL A 275 44.78 53.48 -2.07
C VAL A 275 43.27 53.66 -1.96
N VAL A 276 42.81 54.87 -1.66
CA VAL A 276 41.37 55.19 -1.55
C VAL A 276 40.65 55.03 -2.89
N GLU A 277 41.25 55.46 -3.99
CA GLU A 277 40.70 55.28 -5.33
C GLU A 277 40.61 53.79 -5.70
N ALA A 278 41.64 53.00 -5.40
CA ALA A 278 41.63 51.56 -5.62
C ALA A 278 40.53 50.85 -4.81
N LEU A 279 40.34 51.21 -3.54
CA LEU A 279 39.26 50.67 -2.70
C LEU A 279 37.87 51.04 -3.23
N ASN A 280 37.68 52.30 -3.64
CA ASN A 280 36.41 52.76 -4.21
C ASN A 280 36.10 52.15 -5.58
N ALA A 281 37.13 51.71 -6.32
CA ALA A 281 36.99 51.03 -7.61
C ALA A 281 36.58 49.55 -7.49
N LEU A 282 36.52 48.98 -6.27
CA LEU A 282 36.09 47.60 -6.08
C LEU A 282 34.62 47.41 -6.46
N ASP A 283 34.36 46.47 -7.36
CA ASP A 283 33.00 46.05 -7.66
C ASP A 283 32.39 45.33 -6.44
N LYS A 284 31.23 45.84 -5.99
CA LYS A 284 30.56 45.36 -4.77
C LYS A 284 30.11 43.90 -4.90
N ALA A 285 29.61 43.49 -6.07
CA ALA A 285 29.12 42.13 -6.28
C ALA A 285 30.27 41.12 -6.25
N THR A 286 31.36 41.43 -6.95
CA THR A 286 32.58 40.62 -7.00
C THR A 286 33.24 40.54 -5.63
N TYR A 287 33.35 41.66 -4.91
CA TYR A 287 33.85 41.67 -3.53
C TYR A 287 33.04 40.73 -2.63
N MET A 288 31.71 40.80 -2.67
CA MET A 288 30.87 39.92 -1.84
C MET A 288 30.92 38.45 -2.25
N ASP A 289 31.05 38.14 -3.54
CA ASP A 289 31.27 36.76 -3.98
C ASP A 289 32.57 36.21 -3.39
N HIS A 290 33.66 36.99 -3.46
CA HIS A 290 34.94 36.62 -2.86
C HIS A 290 34.85 36.47 -1.33
N VAL A 291 34.18 37.41 -0.63
CA VAL A 291 33.93 37.29 0.82
C VAL A 291 33.21 35.98 1.13
N ASN A 292 32.14 35.65 0.41
CA ASN A 292 31.36 34.44 0.67
C ASN A 292 32.14 33.15 0.39
N ARG A 293 32.97 33.11 -0.67
CA ARG A 293 33.84 31.97 -0.96
C ARG A 293 34.91 31.78 0.10
N LEU A 294 35.55 32.85 0.55
CA LEU A 294 36.54 32.81 1.62
C LEU A 294 35.91 32.41 2.96
N ALA A 295 34.75 32.98 3.31
CA ALA A 295 34.02 32.65 4.52
C ALA A 295 33.69 31.15 4.56
N LYS A 296 33.19 30.59 3.45
CA LYS A 296 32.93 29.16 3.30
C LYS A 296 34.22 28.32 3.42
N GLY A 297 35.33 28.80 2.85
CA GLY A 297 36.65 28.17 2.99
C GLY A 297 37.17 28.17 4.43
N PHE A 298 36.84 29.19 5.21
CA PHE A 298 37.14 29.30 6.65
C PHE A 298 36.08 28.64 7.56
N GLY A 299 35.15 27.87 7.00
CA GLY A 299 34.15 27.13 7.77
C GLY A 299 32.99 27.96 8.32
N VAL A 300 32.77 29.17 7.80
CA VAL A 300 31.60 29.99 8.14
C VAL A 300 30.36 29.45 7.44
N ALA A 301 29.30 29.21 8.21
CA ALA A 301 28.01 28.77 7.68
C ALA A 301 27.17 29.96 7.16
N GLY A 302 26.54 29.79 6.01
CA GLY A 302 25.65 30.79 5.41
C GLY A 302 26.36 31.90 4.63
N LYS A 303 25.58 32.82 4.05
CA LYS A 303 26.11 33.96 3.28
C LYS A 303 26.32 35.17 4.19
N MET A 304 27.47 35.82 4.04
CA MET A 304 27.75 37.13 4.63
C MET A 304 27.08 38.21 3.78
N VAL A 305 26.17 38.98 4.35
CA VAL A 305 25.46 40.07 3.65
C VAL A 305 25.94 41.45 4.09
N GLN A 306 26.43 41.56 5.34
CA GLN A 306 26.79 42.83 5.99
C GLN A 306 28.18 43.36 5.60
N ALA A 307 29.03 42.54 4.96
CA ALA A 307 30.44 42.88 4.71
C ALA A 307 30.68 44.03 3.71
N HIS A 308 29.65 44.50 3.00
CA HIS A 308 29.76 45.63 2.07
C HIS A 308 30.27 46.92 2.75
N SER A 309 29.88 47.16 4.02
CA SER A 309 30.26 48.38 4.74
C SER A 309 31.75 48.41 5.12
N VAL A 310 32.42 47.26 5.07
CA VAL A 310 33.83 47.09 5.45
C VAL A 310 34.73 47.87 4.49
N VAL A 311 34.41 47.90 3.19
CA VAL A 311 35.17 48.68 2.20
C VAL A 311 35.10 50.17 2.52
N ASP A 312 33.88 50.70 2.72
CA ASP A 312 33.66 52.12 3.03
C ASP A 312 34.39 52.53 4.32
N LYS A 313 34.36 51.67 5.34
CA LYS A 313 35.05 51.92 6.62
C LYS A 313 36.58 51.79 6.51
N THR A 314 37.08 50.96 5.59
CA THR A 314 38.50 50.89 5.24
C THR A 314 38.96 52.17 4.53
N VAL A 315 38.13 52.70 3.64
CA VAL A 315 38.35 54.01 3.00
C VAL A 315 38.46 55.12 4.05
N THR A 316 37.55 55.18 5.03
CA THR A 316 37.64 56.13 6.16
C THR A 316 38.94 55.96 6.96
N GLY A 317 39.38 54.73 7.19
CA GLY A 317 40.65 54.43 7.86
C GLY A 317 41.86 55.04 7.16
N PHE A 318 41.98 54.85 5.84
CA PHE A 318 43.08 55.41 5.07
C PHE A 318 42.96 56.94 4.89
N LYS A 319 41.76 57.44 4.56
CA LYS A 319 41.55 58.86 4.25
C LYS A 319 41.66 59.77 5.47
N ASP A 320 41.00 59.39 6.57
CA ASP A 320 40.81 60.24 7.75
C ASP A 320 41.67 59.79 8.92
N GLY A 321 42.36 58.65 8.80
CA GLY A 321 43.06 58.01 9.91
C GLY A 321 42.11 57.48 10.98
N ASN A 322 40.82 57.32 10.70
CA ASN A 322 39.86 56.85 11.70
C ASN A 322 39.52 55.37 11.48
N TRP A 323 40.25 54.48 12.16
CA TRP A 323 40.10 53.02 12.04
C TRP A 323 39.08 52.40 13.00
N LYS A 324 38.58 53.18 13.96
CA LYS A 324 37.58 52.74 14.95
C LYS A 324 36.30 52.20 14.32
N PRO A 325 35.67 52.86 13.32
CA PRO A 325 34.46 52.33 12.69
C PRO A 325 34.66 50.97 12.04
N LEU A 326 35.81 50.74 11.40
CA LEU A 326 36.14 49.46 10.76
C LEU A 326 36.32 48.37 11.80
N MET A 327 37.08 48.63 12.87
CA MET A 327 37.32 47.63 13.91
C MET A 327 36.02 47.19 14.61
N LEU A 328 35.09 48.11 14.85
CA LEU A 328 33.76 47.78 15.39
C LEU A 328 32.92 46.94 14.42
N GLU A 329 33.00 47.19 13.11
CA GLU A 329 32.30 46.37 12.11
C GLU A 329 32.82 44.94 12.10
N LEU A 330 34.14 44.77 12.14
CA LEU A 330 34.79 43.48 12.15
C LEU A 330 34.49 42.72 13.45
N GLU A 331 34.42 43.43 14.57
CA GLU A 331 33.94 42.86 15.84
C GLU A 331 32.51 42.34 15.72
N SER A 332 31.60 43.14 15.16
CA SER A 332 30.21 42.73 14.93
C SER A 332 30.10 41.50 14.03
N ILE A 333 30.85 41.47 12.92
CA ILE A 333 30.91 40.32 12.00
C ILE A 333 31.44 39.08 12.72
N ALA A 334 32.53 39.22 13.49
CA ALA A 334 33.13 38.11 14.21
C ALA A 334 32.25 37.58 15.34
N VAL A 335 31.51 38.45 16.05
CA VAL A 335 30.53 38.04 17.07
C VAL A 335 29.37 37.28 16.44
N GLY A 336 28.89 37.72 15.26
CA GLY A 336 27.75 37.09 14.59
C GLY A 336 28.07 35.81 13.82
N MET A 337 29.25 35.72 13.19
CA MET A 337 29.59 34.67 12.23
C MET A 337 30.97 34.03 12.46
N GLY A 338 31.68 34.42 13.52
CA GLY A 338 33.00 33.89 13.89
C GLY A 338 34.17 34.66 13.27
N ALA A 339 35.37 34.48 13.83
CA ALA A 339 36.59 35.16 13.39
C ALA A 339 36.93 34.93 11.91
N GLY A 340 36.60 33.76 11.36
CA GLY A 340 36.75 33.45 9.93
C GLY A 340 35.95 34.38 9.03
N ALA A 341 34.78 34.85 9.47
CA ALA A 341 33.97 35.81 8.72
C ALA A 341 34.64 37.19 8.66
N ALA A 342 35.18 37.68 9.79
CA ALA A 342 35.92 38.95 9.82
C ALA A 342 37.18 38.89 8.95
N LEU A 343 37.88 37.76 8.95
CA LEU A 343 39.02 37.52 8.06
C LEU A 343 38.59 37.52 6.58
N ALA A 344 37.51 36.79 6.24
CA ALA A 344 36.96 36.72 4.90
C ALA A 344 36.51 38.09 4.35
N ALA A 345 36.08 39.01 5.22
CA ALA A 345 35.73 40.37 4.83
C ALA A 345 36.96 41.20 4.41
N LEU A 346 38.13 40.96 5.01
CA LEU A 346 39.32 41.79 4.76
C LEU A 346 40.22 41.27 3.63
N VAL A 347 40.32 39.95 3.47
CA VAL A 347 41.23 39.32 2.49
C VAL A 347 40.99 39.75 1.03
N PRO A 348 39.75 39.95 0.53
CA PRO A 348 39.53 40.44 -0.83
C PRO A 348 40.18 41.80 -1.12
N MET A 349 40.33 42.65 -0.11
CA MET A 349 40.99 43.95 -0.21
C MET A 349 42.51 43.86 -0.21
N ILE A 350 43.10 42.66 -0.19
CA ILE A 350 44.54 42.50 -0.42
C ILE A 350 44.86 42.56 -1.92
N ASN A 351 43.87 42.35 -2.80
CA ASN A 351 44.01 42.43 -4.26
C ASN A 351 43.74 43.85 -4.81
N LEU A 352 44.36 44.89 -4.23
CA LEU A 352 44.01 46.29 -4.52
C LEU A 352 44.51 46.85 -5.87
N GLY A 353 45.05 46.05 -6.79
CA GLY A 353 45.57 46.58 -8.08
C GLY A 353 46.80 47.50 -7.97
N VAL A 354 47.19 47.94 -6.77
CA VAL A 354 48.45 48.63 -6.41
C VAL A 354 49.60 47.66 -6.09
N ALA A 355 49.38 46.37 -6.36
CA ALA A 355 50.20 45.22 -5.99
C ALA A 355 51.49 45.12 -6.83
N ALA A 356 52.51 45.90 -6.46
CA ALA A 356 53.93 45.76 -6.82
C ALA A 356 54.78 46.96 -6.35
N SER A 357 54.14 48.04 -5.87
CA SER A 357 54.84 49.23 -5.36
C SER A 357 55.08 49.15 -3.85
N ALA A 358 56.10 49.84 -3.34
CA ALA A 358 56.34 49.99 -1.90
C ALA A 358 55.09 50.48 -1.14
N ILE A 359 54.26 51.31 -1.80
CA ILE A 359 52.97 51.81 -1.30
C ILE A 359 51.96 50.68 -1.09
N GLY A 360 51.84 49.77 -2.07
CA GLY A 360 50.94 48.63 -1.98
C GLY A 360 51.30 47.69 -0.83
N ILE A 361 52.61 47.51 -0.55
CA ILE A 361 53.10 46.70 0.57
C ILE A 361 52.72 47.33 1.92
N ILE A 362 52.86 48.65 2.06
CA ILE A 362 52.47 49.36 3.31
C ILE A 362 50.96 49.31 3.52
N ALA A 363 50.16 49.58 2.48
CA ALA A 363 48.70 49.58 2.58
C ALA A 363 48.15 48.18 2.94
N VAL A 364 48.65 47.13 2.26
CA VAL A 364 48.28 45.74 2.57
C VAL A 364 48.81 45.31 3.94
N GLY A 365 50.02 45.75 4.31
CA GLY A 365 50.59 45.54 5.64
C GLY A 365 49.69 46.10 6.74
N LEU A 366 49.10 47.29 6.56
CA LEU A 366 48.14 47.86 7.50
C LEU A 366 46.83 47.05 7.57
N ILE A 367 46.30 46.57 6.45
CA ILE A 367 45.11 45.70 6.45
C ILE A 367 45.40 44.39 7.18
N ILE A 368 46.56 43.76 6.93
CA ILE A 368 46.97 42.52 7.62
C ILE A 368 47.25 42.79 9.11
N ALA A 369 47.81 43.95 9.46
CA ALA A 369 48.01 44.35 10.86
C ALA A 369 46.69 44.51 11.60
N LEU A 370 45.65 45.01 10.93
CA LEU A 370 44.31 45.09 11.49
C LEU A 370 43.74 43.69 11.75
N ILE A 371 43.84 42.78 10.78
CA ILE A 371 43.46 41.36 10.95
C ILE A 371 44.22 40.74 12.14
N ALA A 372 45.54 40.90 12.16
CA ALA A 372 46.39 40.35 13.21
C ALA A 372 46.02 40.93 14.58
N SER A 373 45.71 42.22 14.66
CA SER A 373 45.32 42.85 15.93
C SER A 373 44.07 42.23 16.55
N LEU A 374 43.12 41.81 15.71
CA LEU A 374 41.89 41.14 16.11
C LEU A 374 42.08 39.67 16.48
N LEU A 375 43.12 39.00 15.98
CA LEU A 375 43.27 37.54 16.12
C LEU A 375 44.45 37.10 16.98
N ASP A 376 45.61 37.76 16.86
CA ASP A 376 46.84 37.43 17.57
C ASP A 376 47.82 38.62 17.60
N ALA A 377 48.08 39.15 18.79
CA ALA A 377 49.03 40.25 18.99
C ALA A 377 50.44 39.96 18.46
N LYS A 378 50.88 38.70 18.52
CA LYS A 378 52.25 38.31 18.13
C LYS A 378 52.49 38.48 16.63
N ASN A 379 51.45 38.31 15.83
CA ASN A 379 51.56 38.49 14.38
C ASN A 379 51.61 39.97 13.99
N VAL A 380 51.12 40.88 14.84
CA VAL A 380 51.22 42.33 14.61
C VAL A 380 52.67 42.82 14.72
N GLU A 381 53.44 42.27 15.65
CA GLU A 381 54.85 42.61 15.84
C GLU A 381 55.69 42.22 14.62
N LYS A 382 55.48 41.01 14.07
CA LYS A 382 56.10 40.56 12.82
C LYS A 382 55.82 41.51 11.65
N ILE A 383 54.61 42.07 11.56
CA ILE A 383 54.23 43.01 10.49
C ILE A 383 54.93 44.35 10.67
N ASN A 384 55.04 44.85 11.91
CA ASN A 384 55.74 46.09 12.20
C ASN A 384 57.20 46.02 11.75
N ASP A 385 57.88 44.91 12.06
CA ASP A 385 59.28 44.69 11.67
C ASP A 385 59.44 44.60 10.15
N LEU A 386 58.47 44.00 9.45
CA LEU A 386 58.46 43.94 7.98
C LEU A 386 58.30 45.31 7.33
N ILE A 387 57.44 46.16 7.86
CA ILE A 387 57.26 47.53 7.37
C ILE A 387 58.55 48.33 7.55
N LEU A 388 59.24 48.14 8.69
CA LEU A 388 60.54 48.77 8.95
C LEU A 388 61.62 48.30 7.96
N ASP A 389 61.73 46.99 7.70
CA ASP A 389 62.71 46.41 6.77
C ASP A 389 62.46 46.82 5.30
N GLN A 390 61.19 46.85 4.86
CA GLN A 390 60.84 47.28 3.51
C GLN A 390 61.10 48.78 3.29
N PHE A 391 60.84 49.60 4.29
CA PHE A 391 61.17 51.03 4.22
C PHE A 391 62.68 51.25 4.07
N ALA A 392 63.51 50.53 4.83
CA ALA A 392 64.96 50.61 4.73
C ALA A 392 65.48 50.23 3.34
N LYS A 393 64.95 49.16 2.74
CA LYS A 393 65.32 48.72 1.37
C LYS A 393 64.89 49.70 0.29
N TRP A 394 63.74 50.36 0.47
CA TRP A 394 63.24 51.36 -0.48
C TRP A 394 64.04 52.66 -0.43
N THR A 395 64.54 53.05 0.74
CA THR A 395 65.40 54.24 0.89
C THR A 395 66.82 54.03 0.38
N ASP A 396 67.32 52.79 0.35
CA ASP A 396 68.65 52.45 -0.20
C ASP A 396 68.69 52.41 -1.75
N GLN A 397 67.53 52.43 -2.42
CA GLN A 397 67.41 52.39 -3.89
C GLN A 397 67.11 53.75 -4.54
N ARG A 398 67.07 54.82 -3.75
CA ARG A 398 66.99 56.22 -4.19
C ARG A 398 68.30 56.93 -3.88
#